data_AF-A0A183UHQ9-F1
#
_entry.id   AF-A0A183UHQ9-F1
#
_cell.length_a   1.000
_cell.length_b   1.000
_cell.length_c   1.000
_cell.angle_alpha   90.00
_cell.angle_beta   90.00
_cell.angle_gamma   90.00
#
_symmetry.space_group_name_H-M   'P 1'
#
loop_
_entity.id
_entity.type
_entity.pdbx_description
1 polymer ?
#
loop_
_entity_poly.entity_id
_entity_poly.type
_entity_poly.pdbx_seq_one_letter_code
_entity_poly.pdbx_strand_id
1 'polypeptide(L)'
;MQIVVMFALLVEGVFGNNPVQRIANMLQTDTEFHDQWIHLVEMQDRQWREQAVDFPLEGLSEILTECAPSDDDFRDHADNIRPNDIEVYAEMGHLSRYCNRNSTQLLEGELDPCIQPGYAMELPSLDKFLRIFNSNLTVVESTMESKLSIQREFLVKKFSETDEWNNKWKLIVIMPSLQDGEANELEQPAVEVLETIEELHNVIPNRTLIVVVRTSGTGLWEDASHTHQACRNMLEPFKLYSKFNSPSVWDQVETICESNFQNELFSVQILPLLKDAALINLPDDTMDLSVLGYDCAHFSERGLSLFHINIWNSILTRESERTHSFRPVFTAPQCAGPQCPFFRTHNNSALCLWNPKPSKVVPPM
;
A
#
# COMPACT_ATOMS: atom_id res chain seq x y z
N MET A 1 -34.70 15.10 10.51
CA MET A 1 -34.28 13.86 9.82
C MET A 1 -34.27 14.02 8.29
N GLN A 2 -35.35 14.50 7.65
CA GLN A 2 -35.39 14.72 6.19
C GLN A 2 -34.39 15.76 5.64
N ILE A 3 -34.08 16.83 6.39
CA ILE A 3 -33.16 17.89 5.90
C ILE A 3 -31.70 17.43 5.87
N VAL A 4 -31.29 16.55 6.79
CA VAL A 4 -29.91 16.01 6.85
C VAL A 4 -29.68 14.99 5.73
N VAL A 5 -30.67 14.13 5.47
CA VAL A 5 -30.64 13.17 4.35
C VAL A 5 -30.64 13.88 3.00
N MET A 6 -31.36 15.00 2.87
CA MET A 6 -31.36 15.78 1.63
C MET A 6 -30.02 16.51 1.39
N PHE A 7 -29.32 16.93 2.46
CA PHE A 7 -27.96 17.46 2.34
C PHE A 7 -26.94 16.37 2.00
N ALA A 8 -27.05 15.17 2.56
CA ALA A 8 -26.20 14.03 2.20
C ALA A 8 -26.40 13.62 0.73
N LEU A 9 -27.65 13.50 0.27
CA LEU A 9 -27.99 13.17 -1.12
C LEU A 9 -27.64 14.29 -2.11
N LEU A 10 -27.69 15.56 -1.70
CA LEU A 10 -27.20 16.69 -2.53
C LEU A 10 -25.67 16.73 -2.59
N VAL A 11 -24.97 16.28 -1.55
CA VAL A 11 -23.51 16.12 -1.57
C VAL A 11 -23.12 14.96 -2.48
N GLU A 12 -23.81 13.82 -2.39
CA GLU A 12 -23.60 12.65 -3.29
C GLU A 12 -23.94 12.96 -4.76
N GLY A 13 -24.92 13.83 -5.02
CA GLY A 13 -25.35 14.20 -6.38
C GLY A 13 -24.55 15.33 -7.05
N VAL A 14 -23.81 16.14 -6.29
CA VAL A 14 -23.05 17.31 -6.79
C VAL A 14 -21.54 17.07 -6.76
N PHE A 15 -21.05 16.23 -5.84
CA PHE A 15 -19.67 15.75 -5.81
C PHE A 15 -19.68 14.33 -6.39
N GLY A 16 -19.53 14.21 -7.70
CA GLY A 16 -19.50 12.90 -8.35
C GLY A 16 -18.59 11.94 -7.58
N ASN A 17 -19.13 10.79 -7.17
CA ASN A 17 -18.43 9.73 -6.41
C ASN A 17 -17.12 9.23 -7.06
N ASN A 18 -16.80 9.72 -8.25
CA ASN A 18 -15.56 9.48 -8.95
C ASN A 18 -14.68 10.75 -8.95
N PRO A 19 -13.57 10.76 -8.20
CA PRO A 19 -12.61 11.88 -8.17
C PRO A 19 -12.16 12.36 -9.55
N VAL A 20 -11.96 11.44 -10.50
CA VAL A 20 -11.54 11.76 -11.88
C VAL A 20 -12.63 12.54 -12.61
N GLN A 21 -13.91 12.16 -12.47
CA GLN A 21 -15.02 12.90 -13.08
C GLN A 21 -15.15 14.31 -12.50
N ARG A 22 -14.92 14.47 -11.20
CA ARG A 22 -14.89 15.79 -10.55
C ARG A 22 -13.77 16.66 -11.12
N ILE A 23 -12.56 16.11 -11.27
CA ILE A 23 -11.44 16.83 -11.88
C ILE A 23 -11.78 17.22 -13.32
N ALA A 24 -12.30 16.29 -14.12
CA ALA A 24 -12.72 16.57 -15.50
C ALA A 24 -13.72 17.73 -15.59
N ASN A 25 -14.71 17.77 -14.69
CA ASN A 25 -15.66 18.88 -14.62
C ASN A 25 -15.00 20.19 -14.20
N MET A 26 -14.10 20.17 -13.22
CA MET A 26 -13.37 21.37 -12.79
C MET A 26 -12.48 21.93 -13.91
N LEU A 27 -11.79 21.07 -14.67
CA LEU A 27 -10.99 21.49 -15.84
C LEU A 27 -11.83 22.21 -16.91
N GLN A 28 -13.11 21.86 -17.06
CA GLN A 28 -14.01 22.49 -18.03
C GLN A 28 -14.67 23.76 -17.50
N THR A 29 -14.93 23.84 -16.20
CA THR A 29 -15.80 24.88 -15.60
C THR A 29 -15.05 25.96 -14.82
N ASP A 30 -13.81 25.70 -14.42
CA ASP A 30 -13.00 26.59 -13.58
C ASP A 30 -11.63 26.84 -14.25
N THR A 31 -11.51 28.01 -14.90
CA THR A 31 -10.28 28.40 -15.60
C THR A 31 -9.10 28.57 -14.67
N GLU A 32 -9.31 29.06 -13.44
CA GLU A 32 -8.22 29.21 -12.48
C GLU A 32 -7.71 27.82 -12.04
N PHE A 33 -8.63 26.90 -11.74
CA PHE A 33 -8.24 25.52 -11.45
C PHE A 33 -7.53 24.87 -12.64
N HIS A 34 -8.00 25.06 -13.86
CA HIS A 34 -7.37 24.51 -15.06
C HIS A 34 -5.92 24.98 -15.19
N ASP A 35 -5.66 26.29 -15.08
CA ASP A 35 -4.31 26.84 -15.16
C ASP A 35 -3.40 26.28 -14.04
N GLN A 36 -3.93 26.16 -12.81
CA GLN A 36 -3.20 25.55 -11.70
C GLN A 36 -2.93 24.06 -11.94
N TRP A 37 -3.88 23.33 -12.52
CA TRP A 37 -3.72 21.91 -12.78
C TRP A 37 -2.68 21.64 -13.87
N ILE A 38 -2.67 22.44 -14.94
CA ILE A 38 -1.60 22.38 -15.96
C ILE A 38 -0.23 22.61 -15.32
N HIS A 39 -0.11 23.64 -14.49
CA HIS A 39 1.14 23.93 -13.77
C HIS A 39 1.57 22.77 -12.84
N LEU A 40 0.63 22.12 -12.16
CA LEU A 40 0.90 20.93 -11.35
C LEU A 40 1.46 19.78 -12.20
N VAL A 41 0.81 19.47 -13.32
CA VAL A 41 1.23 18.37 -14.21
C VAL A 41 2.63 18.63 -14.76
N GLU A 42 2.92 19.85 -15.20
CA GLU A 42 4.27 20.24 -15.66
C GLU A 42 5.31 20.18 -14.55
N MET A 43 4.95 20.59 -13.33
CA MET A 43 5.82 20.50 -12.15
C MET A 43 6.15 19.05 -11.79
N GLN A 44 5.13 18.19 -11.66
CA GLN A 44 5.30 16.75 -11.42
C GLN A 44 6.10 16.09 -12.55
N ASP A 45 5.90 16.54 -13.79
CA ASP A 45 6.65 16.05 -14.94
C ASP A 45 8.15 16.39 -14.84
N ARG A 46 8.49 17.62 -14.45
CA ARG A 46 9.88 18.06 -14.21
C ARG A 46 10.52 17.32 -13.03
N GLN A 47 9.88 17.35 -11.85
CA GLN A 47 10.35 16.65 -10.64
C GLN A 47 10.55 15.16 -10.92
N TRP A 48 9.59 14.57 -11.63
CA TRP A 48 9.69 13.37 -12.48
C TRP A 48 11.11 13.02 -12.91
N ARG A 49 11.54 13.77 -13.92
CA ARG A 49 12.74 13.51 -14.71
C ARG A 49 13.99 13.68 -13.85
N GLU A 50 14.00 14.66 -12.97
CA GLU A 50 15.11 14.92 -12.05
C GLU A 50 15.29 13.74 -11.09
N GLN A 51 14.22 13.33 -10.41
CA GLN A 51 14.25 12.21 -9.46
C GLN A 51 14.55 10.85 -10.14
N ALA A 52 14.07 10.64 -11.37
CA ALA A 52 14.36 9.42 -12.11
C ALA A 52 15.84 9.32 -12.54
N VAL A 53 16.50 10.45 -12.79
CA VAL A 53 17.93 10.50 -13.13
C VAL A 53 18.80 10.34 -11.88
N ASP A 54 18.49 11.08 -10.81
CA ASP A 54 19.31 11.09 -9.59
C ASP A 54 19.13 9.81 -8.77
N PHE A 55 17.93 9.23 -8.81
CA PHE A 55 17.53 8.08 -8.00
C PHE A 55 16.71 7.08 -8.85
N PRO A 56 17.35 6.36 -9.77
CA PRO A 56 16.69 5.36 -10.60
C PRO A 56 16.17 4.20 -9.74
N LEU A 57 14.94 3.76 -10.01
CA LEU A 57 14.34 2.57 -9.37
C LEU A 57 14.41 1.33 -10.25
N GLU A 58 14.69 1.49 -11.55
CA GLU A 58 14.83 0.37 -12.48
C GLU A 58 15.98 -0.56 -12.04
N GLY A 59 15.76 -1.87 -12.12
CA GLY A 59 16.73 -2.89 -11.70
C GLY A 59 16.90 -3.03 -10.19
N LEU A 60 16.27 -2.19 -9.35
CA LEU A 60 16.50 -2.22 -7.89
C LEU A 60 16.09 -3.55 -7.24
N SER A 61 15.10 -4.24 -7.81
CA SER A 61 14.70 -5.58 -7.38
C SER A 61 15.87 -6.57 -7.44
N GLU A 62 16.80 -6.41 -8.39
CA GLU A 62 17.93 -7.34 -8.59
C GLU A 62 18.87 -7.41 -7.38
N ILE A 63 18.90 -6.39 -6.52
CA ILE A 63 19.64 -6.41 -5.24
C ILE A 63 19.22 -7.63 -4.41
N LEU A 64 17.95 -8.04 -4.48
CA LEU A 64 17.46 -9.18 -3.71
C LEU A 64 17.96 -10.53 -4.23
N THR A 65 18.57 -10.60 -5.43
CA THR A 65 19.19 -11.83 -5.93
C THR A 65 20.43 -12.23 -5.13
N GLU A 66 21.05 -11.26 -4.44
CA GLU A 66 22.16 -11.49 -3.52
C GLU A 66 21.71 -12.05 -2.16
N CYS A 67 20.40 -12.04 -1.88
CA CYS A 67 19.86 -12.63 -0.67
C CYS A 67 19.99 -14.15 -0.75
N ALA A 68 20.80 -14.73 0.14
CA ALA A 68 21.01 -16.17 0.18
C ALA A 68 19.67 -16.90 0.42
N PRO A 69 19.24 -17.84 -0.46
CA PRO A 69 18.12 -18.72 -0.13
C PRO A 69 18.53 -19.58 1.07
N SER A 70 17.69 -19.59 2.11
CA SER A 70 17.93 -20.44 3.28
C SER A 70 17.76 -21.91 2.89
N ASP A 71 18.71 -22.75 3.32
CA ASP A 71 18.58 -24.21 3.26
C ASP A 71 17.29 -24.71 3.95
N ASP A 72 16.89 -25.89 3.45
CA ASP A 72 15.68 -26.71 3.51
C ASP A 72 15.00 -27.02 4.87
N ASP A 73 15.08 -26.16 5.90
CA ASP A 73 14.32 -26.37 7.16
C ASP A 73 13.00 -25.58 7.12
N PHE A 74 12.10 -25.99 6.21
CA PHE A 74 10.73 -25.47 6.15
C PHE A 74 9.98 -25.80 7.43
N ARG A 75 9.35 -24.77 8.02
CA ARG A 75 8.42 -24.93 9.14
C ARG A 75 7.09 -24.35 8.74
N ASP A 76 6.05 -25.18 8.81
CA ASP A 76 4.70 -24.77 8.50
C ASP A 76 4.11 -23.97 9.67
N HIS A 77 4.59 -22.74 9.83
CA HIS A 77 4.21 -21.86 10.92
C HIS A 77 4.27 -20.39 10.47
N ALA A 78 3.28 -19.58 10.87
CA ALA A 78 3.16 -18.17 10.46
C ALA A 78 4.38 -17.32 10.89
N ASP A 79 4.98 -17.68 12.01
CA ASP A 79 6.20 -17.04 12.53
C ASP A 79 7.51 -17.50 11.85
N ASN A 80 7.44 -18.41 10.88
CA ASN A 80 8.60 -18.96 10.17
C ASN A 80 8.49 -18.83 8.65
N ILE A 81 7.61 -17.94 8.16
CA ILE A 81 7.43 -17.69 6.74
C ILE A 81 8.64 -16.93 6.19
N ARG A 82 9.33 -17.52 5.22
CA ARG A 82 10.38 -16.85 4.44
C ARG A 82 9.77 -16.25 3.17
N PRO A 83 10.43 -15.28 2.53
CA PRO A 83 10.00 -14.79 1.22
C PRO A 83 9.75 -15.89 0.17
N ASN A 84 10.59 -16.95 0.14
CA ASN A 84 10.44 -18.08 -0.78
C ASN A 84 9.23 -18.98 -0.47
N ASP A 85 8.70 -18.94 0.76
CA ASP A 85 7.57 -19.78 1.14
C ASP A 85 6.24 -19.21 0.59
N ILE A 86 6.19 -17.93 0.21
CA ILE A 86 4.98 -17.32 -0.36
C ILE A 86 4.75 -17.83 -1.78
N GLU A 87 3.56 -18.39 -1.99
CA GLU A 87 3.13 -18.94 -3.28
C GLU A 87 2.02 -18.11 -3.94
N VAL A 88 1.30 -17.33 -3.12
CA VAL A 88 0.15 -16.54 -3.56
C VAL A 88 0.30 -15.12 -3.02
N TYR A 89 0.15 -14.14 -3.88
CA TYR A 89 0.17 -12.72 -3.53
C TYR A 89 -1.13 -12.05 -3.95
N ALA A 90 -1.67 -11.20 -3.09
CA ALA A 90 -2.78 -10.31 -3.41
C ALA A 90 -2.57 -8.95 -2.74
N GLU A 91 -3.08 -7.90 -3.35
CA GLU A 91 -3.10 -6.56 -2.78
C GLU A 91 -4.45 -5.88 -2.99
N MET A 92 -4.82 -4.99 -2.07
CA MET A 92 -6.08 -4.25 -2.14
C MET A 92 -6.03 -2.92 -1.38
N GLY A 93 -7.08 -2.12 -1.57
CA GLY A 93 -7.25 -0.80 -0.98
C GLY A 93 -6.92 0.31 -1.97
N HIS A 94 -7.30 1.54 -1.67
CA HIS A 94 -7.10 2.67 -2.56
C HIS A 94 -5.60 2.95 -2.82
N LEU A 95 -4.73 2.76 -1.83
CA LEU A 95 -3.28 3.00 -1.97
C LEU A 95 -2.53 1.86 -2.66
N SER A 96 -3.18 0.74 -2.99
CA SER A 96 -2.57 -0.31 -3.82
C SER A 96 -2.59 0.04 -5.31
N ARG A 97 -3.03 1.25 -5.67
CA ARG A 97 -3.23 1.70 -7.04
C ARG A 97 -2.52 3.01 -7.32
N TYR A 98 -2.22 3.20 -8.60
CA TYR A 98 -1.53 4.38 -9.08
C TYR A 98 -2.19 4.99 -10.31
N CYS A 99 -1.92 6.28 -10.53
CA CYS A 99 -2.26 6.99 -11.76
C CYS A 99 -1.10 6.93 -12.75
N ASN A 100 -1.40 6.67 -14.02
CA ASN A 100 -0.40 6.86 -15.08
C ASN A 100 -0.06 8.34 -15.25
N ARG A 101 1.23 8.62 -15.46
CA ARG A 101 1.76 10.00 -15.51
C ARG A 101 1.64 10.66 -16.88
N ASN A 102 1.35 9.95 -17.97
CA ASN A 102 1.59 10.40 -19.35
C ASN A 102 1.25 11.90 -19.56
N SER A 103 2.27 12.75 -19.46
CA SER A 103 2.06 14.20 -19.31
C SER A 103 1.54 14.81 -20.59
N THR A 104 1.88 14.23 -21.74
CA THR A 104 1.30 14.65 -23.03
C THR A 104 -0.21 14.41 -23.06
N GLN A 105 -0.66 13.21 -22.68
CA GLN A 105 -2.09 12.89 -22.61
C GLN A 105 -2.83 13.73 -21.57
N LEU A 106 -2.25 13.91 -20.39
CA LEU A 106 -2.82 14.73 -19.33
C LEU A 106 -3.01 16.19 -19.79
N LEU A 107 -2.00 16.78 -20.44
CA LEU A 107 -2.08 18.15 -20.96
C LEU A 107 -3.06 18.29 -22.14
N GLU A 108 -3.38 17.20 -22.83
CA GLU A 108 -4.45 17.14 -23.84
C GLU A 108 -5.85 16.95 -23.22
N GLY A 109 -5.94 16.79 -21.90
CA GLY A 109 -7.18 16.60 -21.15
C GLY A 109 -7.62 15.13 -21.01
N GLU A 110 -6.77 14.17 -21.39
CA GLU A 110 -6.99 12.74 -21.21
C GLU A 110 -6.56 12.31 -19.79
N LEU A 111 -7.54 12.18 -18.89
CA LEU A 111 -7.30 11.78 -17.50
C LEU A 111 -7.22 10.26 -17.35
N ASP A 112 -6.18 9.77 -16.68
CA ASP A 112 -6.03 8.35 -16.35
C ASP A 112 -7.01 7.94 -15.23
N PRO A 113 -7.69 6.78 -15.31
CA PRO A 113 -8.65 6.38 -14.28
C PRO A 113 -8.04 6.06 -12.91
N CYS A 114 -6.71 5.98 -12.77
CA CYS A 114 -6.00 5.66 -11.53
C CYS A 114 -6.37 4.29 -10.92
N ILE A 115 -6.74 3.33 -11.77
CA ILE A 115 -7.18 1.99 -11.36
C ILE A 115 -6.07 0.93 -11.47
N GLN A 116 -4.87 1.31 -11.90
CA GLN A 116 -3.80 0.34 -12.16
C GLN A 116 -3.25 -0.21 -10.84
N PRO A 117 -3.19 -1.54 -10.66
CA PRO A 117 -2.67 -2.14 -9.45
C PRO A 117 -1.14 -2.07 -9.41
N GLY A 118 -0.56 -2.04 -8.21
CA GLY A 118 0.88 -1.99 -7.99
C GLY A 118 1.64 -3.17 -8.61
N TYR A 119 1.06 -4.38 -8.66
CA TYR A 119 1.71 -5.52 -9.33
C TYR A 119 1.85 -5.35 -10.85
N ALA A 120 1.08 -4.45 -11.47
CA ALA A 120 1.15 -4.15 -12.91
C ALA A 120 2.15 -3.04 -13.27
N MET A 121 2.81 -2.41 -12.29
CA MET A 121 3.88 -1.43 -12.54
C MET A 121 5.08 -2.11 -13.23
N GLU A 122 5.90 -1.37 -13.98
CA GLU A 122 7.21 -1.86 -14.42
C GLU A 122 8.26 -1.72 -13.31
N LEU A 123 8.07 -0.71 -12.46
CA LEU A 123 8.94 -0.41 -11.33
C LEU A 123 8.89 -1.49 -10.22
N PRO A 124 9.90 -1.52 -9.32
CA PRO A 124 9.93 -2.44 -8.18
C PRO A 124 8.61 -2.47 -7.39
N SER A 125 8.14 -3.68 -7.09
CA SER A 125 6.89 -3.94 -6.39
C SER A 125 7.01 -5.22 -5.57
N LEU A 126 6.12 -5.42 -4.60
CA LEU A 126 6.16 -6.58 -3.70
C LEU A 126 6.08 -7.91 -4.45
N ASP A 127 5.25 -8.03 -5.48
CA ASP A 127 5.18 -9.24 -6.31
C ASP A 127 6.51 -9.51 -7.04
N LYS A 128 7.19 -8.47 -7.55
CA LYS A 128 8.50 -8.60 -8.20
C LYS A 128 9.58 -9.02 -7.21
N PHE A 129 9.54 -8.53 -5.97
CA PHE A 129 10.43 -8.98 -4.91
C PHE A 129 10.19 -10.46 -4.58
N LEU A 130 8.94 -10.85 -4.41
CA LEU A 130 8.57 -12.24 -4.12
C LEU A 130 8.97 -13.18 -5.27
N ARG A 131 8.82 -12.76 -6.53
CA ARG A 131 9.21 -13.55 -7.73
C ARG A 131 10.69 -13.88 -7.81
N ILE A 132 11.55 -13.07 -7.17
CA ILE A 132 12.98 -13.38 -7.07
C ILE A 132 13.21 -14.63 -6.22
N PHE A 133 12.41 -14.81 -5.16
CA PHE A 133 12.49 -15.98 -4.30
C PHE A 133 11.69 -17.14 -4.88
N ASN A 134 10.45 -16.90 -5.29
CA ASN A 134 9.56 -17.91 -5.87
C ASN A 134 9.07 -17.49 -7.26
N SER A 135 9.75 -17.99 -8.30
CA SER A 135 9.39 -17.72 -9.71
C SER A 135 7.98 -18.20 -10.11
N ASN A 136 7.39 -19.15 -9.36
CA ASN A 136 6.05 -19.69 -9.59
C ASN A 136 4.95 -18.91 -8.83
N LEU A 137 5.27 -17.73 -8.27
CA LEU A 137 4.31 -16.89 -7.55
C LEU A 137 3.04 -16.65 -8.38
N THR A 138 1.90 -16.96 -7.78
CA THR A 138 0.58 -16.64 -8.31
C THR A 138 0.14 -15.29 -7.75
N VAL A 139 -0.07 -14.30 -8.62
CA VAL A 139 -0.65 -13.01 -8.23
C VAL A 139 -2.15 -13.08 -8.50
N VAL A 140 -2.97 -12.86 -7.47
CA VAL A 140 -4.43 -12.83 -7.60
C VAL A 140 -4.83 -11.45 -8.10
N GLU A 141 -5.43 -11.40 -9.28
CA GLU A 141 -5.93 -10.16 -9.88
C GLU A 141 -6.94 -9.47 -8.95
N SER A 142 -6.91 -8.14 -8.96
CA SER A 142 -7.83 -7.27 -8.22
C SER A 142 -8.95 -6.79 -9.15
N THR A 143 -10.12 -6.45 -8.58
CA THR A 143 -11.15 -5.68 -9.30
C THR A 143 -10.63 -4.27 -9.67
N MET A 144 -11.32 -3.59 -10.59
CA MET A 144 -11.05 -2.18 -10.93
C MET A 144 -11.72 -1.19 -9.95
N GLU A 145 -12.56 -1.68 -9.03
CA GLU A 145 -13.35 -0.85 -8.08
C GLU A 145 -12.51 -0.30 -6.93
N SER A 146 -12.55 1.00 -6.66
CA SER A 146 -11.62 1.65 -5.71
C SER A 146 -11.88 1.32 -4.24
N LYS A 147 -13.13 1.11 -3.84
CA LYS A 147 -13.52 0.89 -2.43
C LYS A 147 -13.06 -0.47 -1.91
N LEU A 148 -12.39 -0.46 -0.75
CA LEU A 148 -11.92 -1.67 -0.06
C LEU A 148 -13.02 -2.72 0.14
N SER A 149 -14.25 -2.34 0.52
CA SER A 149 -15.37 -3.27 0.70
C SER A 149 -15.70 -4.07 -0.57
N ILE A 150 -15.65 -3.43 -1.75
CA ILE A 150 -15.88 -4.10 -3.03
C ILE A 150 -14.69 -4.98 -3.42
N GLN A 151 -13.46 -4.51 -3.14
CA GLN A 151 -12.25 -5.30 -3.35
C GLN A 151 -12.22 -6.55 -2.46
N ARG A 152 -12.67 -6.44 -1.21
CA ARG A 152 -12.87 -7.54 -0.25
C ARG A 152 -13.82 -8.58 -0.81
N GLU A 153 -15.04 -8.18 -1.20
CA GLU A 153 -16.04 -9.09 -1.76
C GLU A 153 -15.50 -9.85 -2.99
N PHE A 154 -14.80 -9.14 -3.87
CA PHE A 154 -14.19 -9.74 -5.05
C PHE A 154 -13.14 -10.80 -4.68
N LEU A 155 -12.24 -10.47 -3.75
CA LEU A 155 -11.16 -11.38 -3.36
C LEU A 155 -11.67 -12.58 -2.55
N VAL A 156 -12.60 -12.35 -1.63
CA VAL A 156 -13.29 -13.40 -0.86
C VAL A 156 -13.97 -14.39 -1.81
N LYS A 157 -14.65 -13.89 -2.84
CA LYS A 157 -15.26 -14.73 -3.87
C LYS A 157 -14.20 -15.58 -4.60
N LYS A 158 -13.08 -14.99 -5.02
CA LYS A 158 -11.99 -15.72 -5.69
C LYS A 158 -11.42 -16.85 -4.83
N PHE A 159 -11.24 -16.60 -3.54
CA PHE A 159 -10.76 -17.64 -2.62
C PHE A 159 -11.81 -18.70 -2.29
N SER A 160 -13.09 -18.34 -2.30
CA SER A 160 -14.18 -19.28 -2.04
C SER A 160 -14.51 -20.20 -3.22
N GLU A 161 -14.08 -19.85 -4.44
CA GLU A 161 -14.37 -20.60 -5.66
C GLU A 161 -13.59 -21.92 -5.79
N THR A 162 -12.48 -22.08 -5.05
CA THR A 162 -11.64 -23.29 -5.11
C THR A 162 -10.83 -23.49 -3.83
N ASP A 163 -10.61 -24.75 -3.45
CA ASP A 163 -9.79 -25.12 -2.29
C ASP A 163 -8.28 -25.14 -2.60
N GLU A 164 -7.86 -24.86 -3.85
CA GLU A 164 -6.45 -24.87 -4.27
C GLU A 164 -5.54 -23.94 -3.46
N TRP A 165 -6.13 -22.93 -2.82
CA TRP A 165 -5.44 -21.95 -2.00
C TRP A 165 -5.12 -22.46 -0.60
N ASN A 166 -5.88 -23.43 -0.07
CA ASN A 166 -5.85 -23.80 1.35
C ASN A 166 -4.48 -24.30 1.83
N ASN A 167 -3.71 -24.93 0.94
CA ASN A 167 -2.39 -25.46 1.25
C ASN A 167 -1.24 -24.57 0.76
N LYS A 168 -1.50 -23.31 0.39
CA LYS A 168 -0.48 -22.38 -0.09
C LYS A 168 -0.28 -21.24 0.87
N TRP A 169 0.97 -20.85 1.13
CA TRP A 169 1.24 -19.62 1.88
C TRP A 169 0.88 -18.40 1.04
N LYS A 170 -0.02 -17.59 1.58
CA LYS A 170 -0.55 -16.37 0.97
C LYS A 170 0.04 -15.16 1.68
N LEU A 171 0.49 -14.17 0.93
CA LEU A 171 0.71 -12.81 1.42
C LEU A 171 -0.35 -11.89 0.84
N ILE A 172 -1.20 -11.34 1.70
CA ILE A 172 -2.25 -10.39 1.33
C ILE A 172 -1.90 -9.03 1.91
N VAL A 173 -1.79 -8.00 1.06
CA VAL A 173 -1.39 -6.65 1.49
C VAL A 173 -2.55 -5.68 1.34
N ILE A 174 -3.00 -5.11 2.46
CA ILE A 174 -4.08 -4.13 2.52
C ILE A 174 -3.45 -2.75 2.68
N MET A 175 -3.62 -1.92 1.65
CA MET A 175 -3.11 -0.54 1.57
C MET A 175 -4.30 0.41 1.48
N PRO A 176 -4.98 0.68 2.61
CA PRO A 176 -6.17 1.53 2.61
C PRO A 176 -5.81 3.01 2.50
N SER A 177 -6.78 3.86 2.20
CA SER A 177 -6.71 5.30 2.39
C SER A 177 -7.96 5.81 3.10
N LEU A 178 -8.04 7.13 3.32
CA LEU A 178 -9.28 7.79 3.76
C LEU A 178 -10.48 7.50 2.85
N GLN A 179 -10.25 7.22 1.56
CA GLN A 179 -11.31 6.97 0.58
C GLN A 179 -11.93 5.58 0.69
N ASP A 180 -11.26 4.65 1.37
CA ASP A 180 -11.79 3.30 1.56
C ASP A 180 -12.91 3.24 2.59
N GLY A 181 -12.96 4.21 3.50
CA GLY A 181 -14.08 4.40 4.42
C GLY A 181 -15.09 5.42 3.92
N GLU A 182 -16.06 5.70 4.79
CA GLU A 182 -17.04 6.76 4.67
C GLU A 182 -16.83 7.86 5.72
N ALA A 183 -17.42 9.02 5.47
CA ALA A 183 -17.36 10.16 6.36
C ALA A 183 -18.32 10.01 7.57
N ASN A 184 -18.24 8.89 8.29
CA ASN A 184 -18.98 8.62 9.51
C ASN A 184 -18.22 7.70 10.48
N GLU A 185 -18.71 7.57 11.72
CA GLU A 185 -18.02 6.83 12.78
C GLU A 185 -17.99 5.31 12.59
N LEU A 186 -18.97 4.74 11.86
CA LEU A 186 -19.16 3.30 11.74
C LEU A 186 -18.38 2.71 10.56
N GLU A 187 -18.14 3.49 9.52
CA GLU A 187 -17.53 3.03 8.26
C GLU A 187 -16.15 3.69 8.06
N GLN A 188 -15.39 3.88 9.14
CA GLN A 188 -14.04 4.45 9.03
C GLN A 188 -13.09 3.48 8.30
N PRO A 189 -12.00 3.96 7.67
CA PRO A 189 -11.04 3.08 7.00
C PRO A 189 -10.50 1.95 7.89
N ALA A 190 -10.27 2.22 9.17
CA ALA A 190 -9.83 1.20 10.13
C ALA A 190 -10.88 0.11 10.37
N VAL A 191 -12.17 0.46 10.36
CA VAL A 191 -13.28 -0.49 10.53
C VAL A 191 -13.39 -1.37 9.29
N GLU A 192 -13.36 -0.78 8.10
CA GLU A 192 -13.36 -1.51 6.82
C GLU A 192 -12.20 -2.52 6.72
N VAL A 193 -11.02 -2.13 7.22
CA VAL A 193 -9.85 -3.03 7.33
C VAL A 193 -10.14 -4.20 8.27
N LEU A 194 -10.70 -3.95 9.46
CA LEU A 194 -11.02 -5.02 10.41
C LEU A 194 -12.05 -6.00 9.83
N GLU A 195 -13.11 -5.51 9.21
CA GLU A 195 -14.10 -6.35 8.54
C GLU A 195 -13.47 -7.17 7.40
N THR A 196 -12.55 -6.57 6.65
CA THR A 196 -11.78 -7.26 5.61
C THR A 196 -10.94 -8.40 6.17
N ILE A 197 -10.25 -8.18 7.27
CA ILE A 197 -9.46 -9.21 7.97
C ILE A 197 -10.38 -10.33 8.48
N GLU A 198 -11.52 -9.98 9.08
CA GLU A 198 -12.50 -10.93 9.59
C GLU A 198 -13.04 -11.86 8.50
N GLU A 199 -13.47 -11.28 7.37
CA GLU A 199 -13.99 -12.07 6.24
C GLU A 199 -12.90 -12.96 5.61
N LEU A 200 -11.69 -12.43 5.41
CA LEU A 200 -10.58 -13.22 4.87
C LEU A 200 -10.19 -14.35 5.84
N HIS A 201 -10.13 -14.10 7.14
CA HIS A 201 -9.87 -15.14 8.12
C HIS A 201 -10.91 -16.26 8.07
N ASN A 202 -12.19 -15.94 7.84
CA ASN A 202 -13.24 -16.94 7.72
C ASN A 202 -13.11 -17.80 6.45
N VAL A 203 -12.62 -17.25 5.34
CA VAL A 203 -12.53 -17.95 4.05
C VAL A 203 -11.18 -18.63 3.82
N ILE A 204 -10.08 -18.03 4.26
CA ILE A 204 -8.70 -18.54 4.11
C ILE A 204 -7.95 -18.55 5.46
N PRO A 205 -8.44 -19.32 6.45
CA PRO A 205 -7.86 -19.33 7.81
C PRO A 205 -6.48 -19.97 7.89
N ASN A 206 -6.04 -20.69 6.86
CA ASN A 206 -4.79 -21.45 6.87
C ASN A 206 -3.78 -20.90 5.87
N ARG A 207 -2.51 -20.89 6.29
CA ARG A 207 -1.35 -20.45 5.54
C ARG A 207 -1.55 -19.05 4.95
N THR A 208 -1.89 -18.10 5.81
CA THR A 208 -2.21 -16.73 5.39
C THR A 208 -1.47 -15.72 6.27
N LEU A 209 -0.68 -14.86 5.66
CA LEU A 209 -0.10 -13.67 6.26
C LEU A 209 -0.80 -12.45 5.66
N ILE A 210 -1.54 -11.72 6.48
CA ILE A 210 -2.11 -10.43 6.08
C ILE A 210 -1.20 -9.32 6.60
N VAL A 211 -0.84 -8.40 5.72
CA VAL A 211 -0.09 -7.19 6.05
C VAL A 211 -0.97 -6.00 5.77
N VAL A 212 -1.12 -5.13 6.73
CA VAL A 212 -1.92 -3.91 6.60
C VAL A 212 -0.99 -2.72 6.77
N VAL A 213 -1.14 -1.70 5.93
CA VAL A 213 -0.51 -0.40 6.22
C VAL A 213 -1.49 0.47 6.99
N ARG A 214 -1.12 0.84 8.22
CA ARG A 214 -1.89 1.78 9.03
C ARG A 214 -1.88 3.15 8.37
N THR A 215 -3.06 3.70 8.06
CA THR A 215 -3.22 5.01 7.42
C THR A 215 -3.94 6.00 8.32
N SER A 216 -3.47 6.13 9.57
CA SER A 216 -4.05 7.08 10.53
C SER A 216 -3.56 8.53 10.36
N GLY A 217 -2.46 8.74 9.62
CA GLY A 217 -1.89 10.06 9.36
C GLY A 217 -2.30 10.61 7.98
N THR A 218 -2.28 11.94 7.87
CA THR A 218 -2.67 12.68 6.66
C THR A 218 -1.53 13.50 6.05
N GLY A 219 -0.32 13.42 6.61
CA GLY A 219 0.77 14.35 6.34
C GLY A 219 1.19 14.44 4.86
N LEU A 220 1.24 13.33 4.11
CA LEU A 220 1.52 13.36 2.66
C LEU A 220 0.56 14.29 1.89
N TRP A 221 -0.74 14.16 2.16
CA TRP A 221 -1.78 14.91 1.48
C TRP A 221 -1.92 16.34 2.02
N GLU A 222 -1.59 16.56 3.29
CA GLU A 222 -1.47 17.91 3.86
C GLU A 222 -0.30 18.67 3.22
N ASP A 223 0.87 18.04 3.11
CA ASP A 223 2.03 18.62 2.42
C ASP A 223 1.69 18.94 0.96
N ALA A 224 1.02 18.04 0.25
CA ALA A 224 0.56 18.29 -1.13
C ALA A 224 -0.40 19.49 -1.22
N SER A 225 -1.38 19.56 -0.31
CA SER A 225 -2.37 20.65 -0.23
C SER A 225 -1.75 22.00 0.14
N HIS A 226 -0.67 22.00 0.93
CA HIS A 226 0.09 23.20 1.26
C HIS A 226 1.00 23.63 0.11
N THR A 227 1.59 22.66 -0.60
CA THR A 227 2.55 22.92 -1.67
C THR A 227 1.89 23.45 -2.94
N HIS A 228 0.71 22.91 -3.32
CA HIS A 228 0.10 23.26 -4.60
C HIS A 228 -1.41 23.53 -4.50
N GLN A 229 -1.88 24.61 -5.12
CA GLN A 229 -3.29 25.02 -5.08
C GLN A 229 -4.22 24.01 -5.77
N ALA A 230 -3.82 23.44 -6.91
CA ALA A 230 -4.55 22.35 -7.55
C ALA A 230 -4.76 21.15 -6.61
N CYS A 231 -3.71 20.68 -5.92
CA CYS A 231 -3.84 19.60 -4.93
C CYS A 231 -4.81 19.97 -3.81
N ARG A 232 -4.72 21.19 -3.27
CA ARG A 232 -5.67 21.69 -2.26
C ARG A 232 -7.12 21.60 -2.74
N ASN A 233 -7.39 22.04 -3.97
CA ASN A 233 -8.73 22.01 -4.54
C ASN A 233 -9.23 20.57 -4.74
N MET A 234 -8.36 19.68 -5.24
CA MET A 234 -8.71 18.27 -5.45
C MET A 234 -8.94 17.52 -4.13
N LEU A 235 -8.15 17.79 -3.10
CA LEU A 235 -8.19 17.12 -1.81
C LEU A 235 -9.23 17.68 -0.83
N GLU A 236 -9.82 18.86 -1.10
CA GLU A 236 -10.80 19.52 -0.23
C GLU A 236 -11.93 18.60 0.27
N PRO A 237 -12.57 17.74 -0.55
CA PRO A 237 -13.64 16.87 -0.08
C PRO A 237 -13.19 15.87 1.00
N PHE A 238 -11.93 15.45 0.98
CA PHE A 238 -11.40 14.45 1.91
C PHE A 238 -11.10 15.03 3.31
N LYS A 239 -11.16 16.36 3.49
CA LYS A 239 -11.06 16.98 4.82
C LYS A 239 -12.19 16.58 5.76
N LEU A 240 -13.35 16.17 5.22
CA LEU A 240 -14.41 15.62 6.05
C LEU A 240 -14.07 14.20 6.51
N TYR A 241 -13.55 13.37 5.61
CA TYR A 241 -13.15 11.99 5.88
C TYR A 241 -12.02 11.92 6.92
N SER A 242 -11.08 12.88 6.92
CA SER A 242 -10.01 12.91 7.94
C SER A 242 -10.52 13.07 9.37
N LYS A 243 -11.73 13.61 9.58
CA LYS A 243 -12.37 13.66 10.91
C LYS A 243 -12.83 12.27 11.37
N PHE A 244 -13.02 11.34 10.44
CA PHE A 244 -13.46 9.97 10.64
C PHE A 244 -12.32 8.99 10.33
N ASN A 245 -11.11 9.34 10.79
CA ASN A 245 -9.92 8.49 10.72
C ASN A 245 -9.15 8.58 12.04
N SER A 246 -9.80 8.20 13.14
CA SER A 246 -9.24 8.40 14.47
C SER A 246 -8.04 7.48 14.73
N PRO A 247 -6.90 8.00 15.21
CA PRO A 247 -5.79 7.16 15.66
C PRO A 247 -6.20 6.15 16.74
N SER A 248 -7.16 6.49 17.61
CA SER A 248 -7.64 5.57 18.65
C SER A 248 -8.45 4.39 18.12
N VAL A 249 -9.08 4.52 16.95
CA VAL A 249 -9.79 3.41 16.30
C VAL A 249 -8.76 2.46 15.69
N TRP A 250 -7.72 3.01 15.04
CA TRP A 250 -6.59 2.21 14.57
C TRP A 250 -5.89 1.46 15.72
N ASP A 251 -5.65 2.09 16.87
CA ASP A 251 -5.05 1.44 18.04
C ASP A 251 -5.91 0.26 18.56
N GLN A 252 -7.24 0.39 18.49
CA GLN A 252 -8.17 -0.69 18.84
C GLN A 252 -8.12 -1.84 17.82
N VAL A 253 -8.10 -1.52 16.52
CA VAL A 253 -7.97 -2.53 15.46
C VAL A 253 -6.66 -3.30 15.59
N GLU A 254 -5.55 -2.61 15.89
CA GLU A 254 -4.27 -3.25 16.18
C GLU A 254 -4.37 -4.24 17.35
N THR A 255 -4.93 -3.78 18.48
CA THR A 255 -5.14 -4.63 19.66
C THR A 255 -6.00 -5.86 19.36
N ILE A 256 -7.07 -5.69 18.56
CA ILE A 256 -7.94 -6.78 18.12
C ILE A 256 -7.19 -7.77 17.23
N CYS A 257 -6.40 -7.27 16.28
CA CYS A 257 -5.58 -8.07 15.34
C CYS A 257 -4.53 -8.92 16.07
N GLU A 258 -3.82 -8.33 17.02
CA GLU A 258 -2.83 -9.03 17.84
C GLU A 258 -3.46 -10.11 18.73
N SER A 259 -4.66 -9.86 19.24
CA SER A 259 -5.32 -10.78 20.17
C SER A 259 -6.07 -11.92 19.50
N ASN A 260 -6.66 -11.69 18.32
CA ASN A 260 -7.63 -12.62 17.72
C ASN A 260 -7.16 -13.22 16.39
N PHE A 261 -6.17 -12.61 15.72
CA PHE A 261 -5.76 -13.00 14.37
C PHE A 261 -4.29 -13.42 14.32
N GLN A 262 -3.87 -14.19 15.33
CA GLN A 262 -2.56 -14.81 15.45
C GLN A 262 -2.73 -16.28 15.81
N ASN A 263 -2.31 -17.19 14.94
CA ASN A 263 -2.22 -18.62 15.20
C ASN A 263 -1.11 -19.27 14.37
N GLU A 264 -0.94 -20.59 14.48
CA GLU A 264 0.14 -21.31 13.81
C GLU A 264 0.13 -21.15 12.28
N LEU A 265 -1.03 -20.95 11.65
CA LEU A 265 -1.19 -20.87 10.20
C LEU A 265 -1.76 -19.53 9.71
N PHE A 266 -1.96 -18.56 10.61
CA PHE A 266 -2.53 -17.26 10.26
C PHE A 266 -1.88 -16.16 11.10
N SER A 267 -1.48 -15.06 10.46
CA SER A 267 -0.99 -13.88 11.17
C SER A 267 -1.40 -12.61 10.46
N VAL A 268 -1.75 -11.58 11.23
CA VAL A 268 -1.96 -10.21 10.75
C VAL A 268 -0.86 -9.31 11.28
N GLN A 269 -0.26 -8.51 10.40
CA GLN A 269 0.77 -7.53 10.74
C GLN A 269 0.35 -6.14 10.29
N ILE A 270 0.21 -5.21 11.23
CA ILE A 270 -0.11 -3.80 10.92
C ILE A 270 1.20 -2.99 10.96
N LEU A 271 1.52 -2.34 9.85
CA LEU A 271 2.73 -1.54 9.66
C LEU A 271 2.41 -0.06 9.87
N PRO A 272 3.12 0.66 10.75
CA PRO A 272 2.77 2.04 11.13
C PRO A 272 3.21 3.11 10.11
N LEU A 273 3.56 2.72 8.88
CA LEU A 273 4.28 3.55 7.89
C LEU A 273 3.65 4.93 7.64
N LEU A 274 2.31 5.02 7.63
CA LEU A 274 1.59 6.26 7.31
C LEU A 274 1.04 6.99 8.56
N LYS A 275 1.58 6.71 9.75
CA LYS A 275 1.21 7.45 10.96
C LYS A 275 1.73 8.89 10.92
N ASP A 276 3.00 9.09 10.57
CA ASP A 276 3.67 10.39 10.51
C ASP A 276 4.35 10.59 9.14
N ALA A 277 3.73 10.10 8.07
CA ALA A 277 4.22 10.22 6.70
C ALA A 277 4.21 11.68 6.21
N ALA A 278 5.19 12.03 5.38
CA ALA A 278 5.35 13.38 4.85
C ALA A 278 6.07 13.32 3.49
N LEU A 279 5.84 14.33 2.66
CA LEU A 279 6.62 14.53 1.45
C LEU A 279 8.03 15.00 1.81
N ILE A 280 8.93 14.97 0.84
CA ILE A 280 10.30 15.45 1.00
C ILE A 280 10.50 16.77 0.28
N ASN A 281 11.36 17.62 0.84
CA ASN A 281 11.84 18.80 0.15
C ASN A 281 12.87 18.41 -0.92
N LEU A 282 12.73 19.01 -2.09
CA LEU A 282 13.70 19.01 -3.17
C LEU A 282 14.75 20.13 -2.95
N PRO A 283 15.86 20.12 -3.69
CA PRO A 283 16.91 21.14 -3.56
C PRO A 283 16.48 22.58 -3.84
N ASP A 284 15.33 22.78 -4.50
CA ASP A 284 14.73 24.09 -4.78
C ASP A 284 13.73 24.54 -3.71
N ASP A 285 13.73 23.88 -2.54
CA ASP A 285 12.82 24.09 -1.42
C ASP A 285 11.33 23.84 -1.74
N THR A 286 11.01 23.18 -2.87
CA THR A 286 9.66 22.67 -3.15
C THR A 286 9.50 21.24 -2.62
N MET A 287 8.28 20.82 -2.28
CA MET A 287 8.03 19.41 -1.98
C MET A 287 7.98 18.57 -3.25
N ASP A 288 8.48 17.34 -3.20
CA ASP A 288 8.38 16.39 -4.31
C ASP A 288 6.93 15.89 -4.46
N LEU A 289 6.21 16.44 -5.44
CA LEU A 289 4.85 16.04 -5.78
C LEU A 289 4.83 14.94 -6.84
N SER A 290 5.98 14.57 -7.40
CA SER A 290 6.06 13.54 -8.45
C SER A 290 5.75 12.12 -7.97
N VAL A 291 5.73 11.94 -6.64
CA VAL A 291 5.35 10.68 -5.97
C VAL A 291 3.83 10.50 -5.88
N LEU A 292 3.05 11.55 -6.15
CA LEU A 292 1.59 11.50 -6.20
C LEU A 292 1.11 11.51 -7.66
N GLY A 293 -0.09 10.98 -7.88
CA GLY A 293 -0.78 11.09 -9.16
C GLY A 293 -1.20 12.53 -9.47
N TYR A 294 -1.71 12.75 -10.68
CA TYR A 294 -2.20 14.06 -11.12
C TYR A 294 -3.42 14.54 -10.32
N ASP A 295 -4.06 13.65 -9.56
CA ASP A 295 -5.19 13.93 -8.66
C ASP A 295 -4.75 14.26 -7.22
N CYS A 296 -3.45 14.17 -6.95
CA CYS A 296 -2.81 14.31 -5.63
C CYS A 296 -3.34 13.35 -4.56
N ALA A 297 -4.16 12.36 -4.89
CA ALA A 297 -4.81 11.46 -3.96
C ALA A 297 -4.24 10.05 -4.04
N HIS A 298 -4.04 9.55 -5.25
CA HIS A 298 -3.30 8.30 -5.50
C HIS A 298 -1.80 8.55 -5.54
N PHE A 299 -1.03 7.48 -5.41
CA PHE A 299 0.38 7.52 -5.76
C PHE A 299 0.57 7.60 -7.28
N SER A 300 1.72 8.14 -7.70
CA SER A 300 2.24 7.85 -9.03
C SER A 300 2.87 6.45 -9.05
N GLU A 301 3.18 5.91 -10.22
CA GLU A 301 3.92 4.64 -10.33
C GLU A 301 5.21 4.65 -9.47
N ARG A 302 5.95 5.76 -9.51
CA ARG A 302 7.16 5.94 -8.70
C ARG A 302 6.85 5.96 -7.21
N GLY A 303 5.84 6.71 -6.80
CA GLY A 303 5.44 6.79 -5.39
C GLY A 303 5.01 5.45 -4.82
N LEU A 304 4.21 4.69 -5.58
CA LEU A 304 3.75 3.37 -5.18
C LEU A 304 4.90 2.36 -5.13
N SER A 305 5.86 2.44 -6.06
CA SER A 305 7.08 1.63 -6.01
C SER A 305 7.91 1.89 -4.73
N LEU A 306 8.13 3.17 -4.39
CA LEU A 306 8.80 3.55 -3.13
C LEU A 306 8.03 3.06 -1.91
N PHE A 307 6.71 3.10 -1.95
CA PHE A 307 5.85 2.60 -0.89
C PHE A 307 5.97 1.07 -0.74
N HIS A 308 5.96 0.32 -1.85
CA HIS A 308 6.18 -1.13 -1.87
C HIS A 308 7.56 -1.52 -1.29
N ILE A 309 8.62 -0.78 -1.61
CA ILE A 309 9.94 -0.98 -1.01
C ILE A 309 9.91 -0.76 0.51
N ASN A 310 9.20 0.26 0.98
CA ASN A 310 9.09 0.55 2.40
C ASN A 310 8.25 -0.50 3.14
N ILE A 311 7.18 -1.02 2.52
CA ILE A 311 6.41 -2.16 3.05
C ILE A 311 7.31 -3.40 3.18
N TRP A 312 8.06 -3.72 2.13
CA TRP A 312 9.00 -4.85 2.12
C TRP A 312 10.04 -4.74 3.24
N ASN A 313 10.67 -3.58 3.39
CA ASN A 313 11.65 -3.37 4.45
C ASN A 313 11.00 -3.41 5.84
N SER A 314 9.80 -2.85 5.98
CA SER A 314 9.10 -2.81 7.26
C SER A 314 8.62 -4.18 7.73
N ILE A 315 8.19 -5.07 6.82
CA ILE A 315 7.80 -6.45 7.20
C ILE A 315 9.01 -7.30 7.59
N LEU A 316 10.22 -6.97 7.14
CA LEU A 316 11.47 -7.63 7.55
C LEU A 316 12.11 -7.00 8.79
N THR A 317 11.66 -5.81 9.19
CA THR A 317 12.14 -5.07 10.36
C THR A 317 11.39 -5.50 11.62
N ARG A 318 12.13 -5.63 12.74
CA ARG A 318 11.53 -5.95 14.05
C ARG A 318 10.46 -4.92 14.40
N GLU A 319 9.37 -5.38 15.00
CA GLU A 319 8.23 -4.53 15.36
C GLU A 319 8.64 -3.24 16.10
N SER A 320 9.50 -3.33 17.12
CA SER A 320 9.98 -2.17 17.89
C SER A 320 10.83 -1.18 17.11
N GLU A 321 11.30 -1.55 15.92
CA GLU A 321 12.17 -0.75 15.05
C GLU A 321 11.47 -0.29 13.77
N ARG A 322 10.21 -0.69 13.55
CA ARG A 322 9.45 -0.26 12.37
C ARG A 322 9.29 1.26 12.39
N THR A 323 9.61 1.89 11.27
CA THR A 323 9.37 3.32 11.10
C THR A 323 7.88 3.62 11.03
N HIS A 324 7.47 4.67 11.72
CA HIS A 324 6.13 5.26 11.62
C HIS A 324 6.08 6.41 10.61
N SER A 325 7.22 6.72 9.98
CA SER A 325 7.46 7.88 9.14
C SER A 325 7.88 7.44 7.74
N PHE A 326 6.91 7.13 6.87
CA PHE A 326 7.20 6.98 5.45
C PHE A 326 7.63 8.33 4.86
N ARG A 327 8.80 8.34 4.24
CA ARG A 327 9.31 9.43 3.41
C ARG A 327 9.58 8.81 2.05
N PRO A 328 9.01 9.33 0.95
CA PRO A 328 9.16 8.73 -0.37
C PRO A 328 10.54 9.08 -0.97
N VAL A 329 11.59 8.65 -0.28
CA VAL A 329 12.98 8.73 -0.71
C VAL A 329 13.43 7.38 -1.24
N PHE A 330 14.40 7.42 -2.13
CA PHE A 330 15.10 6.21 -2.55
C PHE A 330 15.61 5.42 -1.34
N THR A 331 15.26 4.14 -1.28
CA THR A 331 15.76 3.18 -0.30
C THR A 331 15.94 1.86 -1.03
N ALA A 332 17.00 1.10 -0.72
CA ALA A 332 17.18 -0.23 -1.30
C ALA A 332 16.29 -1.26 -0.56
N PRO A 333 15.69 -2.23 -1.27
CA PRO A 333 15.01 -3.36 -0.64
C PRO A 333 16.04 -4.22 0.12
N GLN A 334 15.67 -4.69 1.30
CA GLN A 334 16.56 -5.41 2.21
C GLN A 334 16.36 -6.93 2.13
N CYS A 335 17.44 -7.68 2.36
CA CYS A 335 17.34 -9.10 2.65
C CYS A 335 16.82 -9.34 4.06
N ALA A 336 16.14 -10.48 4.26
CA ALA A 336 15.88 -10.98 5.61
C ALA A 336 17.21 -11.20 6.35
N GLY A 337 17.26 -10.85 7.63
CA GLY A 337 18.50 -10.96 8.42
C GLY A 337 18.91 -12.42 8.63
N PRO A 338 20.22 -12.75 8.71
CA PRO A 338 20.66 -14.14 8.85
C PRO A 338 20.19 -14.81 10.15
N GLN A 339 19.98 -14.01 11.20
CA GLN A 339 19.44 -14.49 12.48
C GLN A 339 17.91 -14.66 12.45
N CYS A 340 17.25 -14.08 11.46
CA CYS A 340 15.80 -14.17 11.27
C CYS A 340 15.46 -14.10 9.78
N PRO A 341 15.58 -15.22 9.05
CA PRO A 341 15.32 -15.26 7.61
C PRO A 341 13.81 -15.24 7.29
N PHE A 342 12.98 -14.76 8.21
CA PHE A 342 11.52 -14.80 8.15
C PHE A 342 10.95 -13.38 8.07
N PHE A 343 9.71 -13.28 7.60
CA PHE A 343 8.90 -12.09 7.87
C PHE A 343 8.72 -11.92 9.38
N ARG A 344 8.75 -10.67 9.83
CA ARG A 344 8.60 -10.33 11.24
C ARG A 344 7.13 -10.32 11.60
N THR A 345 6.76 -11.22 12.50
CA THR A 345 5.44 -11.29 13.11
C THR A 345 5.49 -10.72 14.53
N HIS A 346 4.34 -10.54 15.16
CA HIS A 346 4.26 -10.14 16.57
C HIS A 346 5.02 -11.13 17.47
N ASN A 347 4.84 -12.44 17.22
CA ASN A 347 5.42 -13.49 18.05
C ASN A 347 6.93 -13.70 17.85
N ASN A 348 7.47 -13.44 16.65
CA ASN A 348 8.91 -13.61 16.39
C ASN A 348 9.71 -12.29 16.47
N SER A 349 9.06 -11.12 16.56
CA SER A 349 9.77 -9.83 16.48
C SER A 349 10.72 -9.57 17.65
N ALA A 350 10.35 -9.99 18.87
CA ALA A 350 11.18 -9.80 20.06
C ALA A 350 12.40 -10.74 20.09
N LEU A 351 12.21 -12.02 19.76
CA LEU A 351 13.23 -13.05 19.79
C LEU A 351 13.09 -13.94 18.54
N CYS A 352 13.84 -13.59 17.49
CA CYS A 352 14.00 -14.43 16.32
C CYS A 352 15.45 -14.88 16.23
N LEU A 353 15.69 -16.11 16.67
CA LEU A 353 17.01 -16.75 16.62
C LEU A 353 16.89 -18.01 15.77
N TRP A 354 17.18 -17.85 14.49
CA TRP A 354 17.35 -18.95 13.57
C TRP A 354 18.79 -19.45 13.60
N ASN A 355 18.97 -20.73 13.88
CA ASN A 355 20.26 -21.41 13.79
C ASN A 355 20.08 -22.60 12.83
N PRO A 356 20.32 -22.41 11.52
CA PRO A 356 20.33 -23.55 10.61
C PRO A 356 21.45 -24.46 11.10
N LYS A 357 21.16 -25.74 11.38
CA LYS A 357 22.16 -26.69 11.88
C LYS A 357 23.46 -26.51 11.08
N PRO A 358 24.65 -26.46 11.72
CA PRO A 358 25.89 -26.28 10.99
C PRO A 358 25.99 -27.38 9.93
N SER A 359 26.17 -26.95 8.68
CA SER A 359 26.51 -27.84 7.57
C SER A 359 27.64 -28.74 8.04
N LYS A 360 27.46 -30.06 7.88
CA LYS A 360 28.47 -31.04 8.28
C LYS A 360 29.78 -30.61 7.61
N VAL A 361 30.74 -30.18 8.41
CA VAL A 361 32.10 -29.88 7.96
C VAL A 361 32.61 -31.14 7.26
N VAL A 362 32.69 -31.11 5.93
CA VAL A 362 33.40 -32.14 5.18
C VAL A 362 34.88 -31.92 5.49
N PRO A 363 35.58 -32.89 6.11
CA PRO A 363 37.00 -32.73 6.39
C PRO A 363 37.76 -32.51 5.08
N PRO A 364 38.80 -31.66 5.08
CA PRO A 364 39.64 -31.51 3.90
C PRO A 364 40.29 -32.85 3.56
N MET A 365 40.18 -33.24 2.28
CA MET A 365 40.94 -34.35 1.70
C MET A 365 42.39 -33.94 1.45
#